data_AF-A0A1V5XC75-F1
#
_entry.id   AF-A0A1V5XC75-F1
#
_cell.length_a   1.000
_cell.length_b   1.000
_cell.length_c   1.000
_cell.angle_alpha   90.00
_cell.angle_beta   90.00
_cell.angle_gamma   90.00
#
_symmetry.space_group_name_H-M   'P 1'
#
loop_
_entity.id
_entity.type
_entity.pdbx_description
1 polymer ?
#
loop_
_entity_poly.entity_id
_entity_poly.type
_entity_poly.pdbx_seq_one_letter_code
_entity_poly.pdbx_strand_id
1 'polypeptide(L)'
;MSAQTGTPSFVPSPPSSRAVDLARTSLRRVRNNPNPIWIRELRQAARLGRTPIILMTITALVALLMTAIGGIMSVAASPSTIGITLFHTFFSLAFFVVTLLGPALAANSVASEREGRTWEAVILTGLPPKTIARGKFLSAFTNISMYIVMLAPVGALSFLFGGVTALEVVVAFFFLFLFALLGVAFGLAISSALASGRTAILLSLLLAFPLTLVAYLGLGVGLSVAANDAWPAVIGGAPVWLPTAYERAPFSLEYITFLVVIPIAGLTVPAWFFYEITVANLTSLTDDRATGLKRWYVVMVPLLTAAIVIPVVTLGNGKPSGSIMVGVSILFSFVVFAFFVFQGDAIGPSRRVLVHWERKKASQLTRFMGPGLVKTIFLVFVLGSVGILVLAVAGVAVSLLSPHVTDRQLEAERVVAFVEYAATYLLFLGGFAAWIRTKASTSGVARVLLLVAIFLSAAGPWIVAAIAGVISEGSDEALIVAAPSPFFAFVLVGMLDKAQRGLATIVGVICSSAWALIGLGLFAAASVRAKRIIHEHFAMLSESEKMLAQEDEELQRMDLQQQNLDSAPENALVGQGESGA
;
A
#
# COMPACT_ATOMS: atom_id res chain seq x y z
N MET A 1 -8.32 -27.09 -26.39
CA MET A 1 -7.50 -27.58 -27.52
C MET A 1 -7.07 -26.36 -28.33
N SER A 2 -5.82 -26.32 -28.80
CA SER A 2 -5.43 -25.29 -29.78
C SER A 2 -6.04 -25.65 -31.14
N ALA A 3 -6.71 -24.70 -31.79
CA ALA A 3 -7.36 -24.90 -33.08
C ALA A 3 -6.37 -25.22 -34.23
N GLN A 4 -5.06 -25.03 -34.02
CA GLN A 4 -4.04 -25.21 -35.07
C GLN A 4 -3.22 -26.51 -34.96
N THR A 5 -3.20 -27.21 -33.83
CA THR A 5 -2.26 -28.34 -33.64
C THR A 5 -2.90 -29.63 -33.13
N GLY A 6 -4.20 -29.66 -32.82
CA GLY A 6 -4.90 -30.86 -32.36
C GLY A 6 -4.36 -31.46 -31.05
N THR A 7 -3.33 -30.86 -30.46
CA THR A 7 -2.77 -31.30 -29.18
C THR A 7 -3.56 -30.66 -28.03
N PRO A 8 -3.82 -31.41 -26.94
CA PRO A 8 -4.28 -30.80 -25.71
C PRO A 8 -3.20 -29.80 -25.26
N SER A 9 -3.55 -28.51 -25.22
CA SER A 9 -2.64 -27.42 -24.84
C SER A 9 -2.05 -27.57 -23.43
N PHE A 10 -2.58 -28.50 -22.64
CA PHE A 10 -2.13 -28.81 -21.30
C PHE A 10 -2.72 -30.15 -20.83
N VAL A 11 -1.88 -31.13 -20.54
CA VAL A 11 -2.22 -32.21 -19.60
C VAL A 11 -1.54 -31.83 -18.29
N PRO A 12 -2.28 -31.42 -17.23
CA PRO A 12 -1.66 -31.25 -15.92
C PRO A 12 -1.06 -32.58 -15.51
N SER A 13 0.23 -32.58 -15.16
CA SER A 13 0.82 -33.73 -14.45
C SER A 13 0.01 -33.99 -13.17
N PRO A 14 -0.25 -35.25 -12.80
CA PRO A 14 -1.01 -35.56 -11.60
C PRO A 14 -0.38 -34.89 -10.37
N PRO A 15 -1.19 -34.38 -9.42
CA PRO A 15 -0.68 -33.67 -8.25
C PRO A 15 0.12 -34.64 -7.36
N SER A 16 1.45 -34.55 -7.43
CA SER A 16 2.34 -35.21 -6.47
C SER A 16 2.23 -34.51 -5.11
N SER A 17 2.00 -35.26 -4.03
CA SER A 17 1.89 -34.75 -2.66
C SER A 17 3.22 -34.41 -1.99
N ARG A 18 4.36 -34.70 -2.63
CA ARG A 18 5.70 -34.43 -2.09
C ARG A 18 6.13 -33.00 -2.37
N ALA A 19 6.54 -32.27 -1.33
CA ALA A 19 6.99 -30.88 -1.42
C ALA A 19 8.12 -30.66 -2.44
N VAL A 20 9.03 -31.64 -2.58
CA VAL A 20 10.13 -31.61 -3.56
C VAL A 20 9.62 -31.69 -4.99
N ASP A 21 8.60 -32.51 -5.26
CA ASP A 21 8.03 -32.64 -6.60
C ASP A 21 7.18 -31.42 -6.97
N LEU A 22 6.52 -30.80 -5.97
CA LEU A 22 5.86 -29.49 -6.12
C LEU A 22 6.86 -28.37 -6.42
N ALA A 23 8.01 -28.36 -5.74
CA ALA A 23 9.08 -27.40 -6.02
C ALA A 23 9.68 -27.60 -7.42
N ARG A 24 9.98 -28.85 -7.81
CA ARG A 24 10.50 -29.20 -9.15
C ARG A 24 9.52 -28.87 -10.27
N THR A 25 8.22 -29.15 -10.08
CA THR A 25 7.18 -28.80 -11.07
C THR A 25 6.94 -27.29 -11.15
N SER A 26 7.01 -26.57 -10.04
CA SER A 26 6.98 -25.10 -10.02
C SER A 26 8.19 -24.50 -10.77
N LEU A 27 9.39 -25.00 -10.50
CA LEU A 27 10.63 -24.56 -11.17
C LEU A 27 10.58 -24.85 -12.69
N ARG A 28 10.13 -26.05 -13.08
CA ARG A 28 9.93 -26.43 -14.49
C ARG A 28 8.90 -25.53 -15.17
N ARG A 29 7.83 -25.15 -14.48
CA ARG A 29 6.80 -24.23 -15.00
C ARG A 29 7.36 -22.83 -15.24
N VAL A 30 8.12 -22.29 -14.30
CA VAL A 30 8.76 -20.97 -14.43
C VAL A 30 9.78 -20.96 -15.58
N ARG A 31 10.57 -22.03 -15.70
CA ARG A 31 11.57 -22.16 -16.77
C ARG A 31 10.94 -22.36 -18.16
N ASN A 32 9.95 -23.23 -18.27
CA ASN A 32 9.38 -23.61 -19.56
C ASN A 32 8.33 -22.61 -20.06
N ASN A 33 7.62 -21.91 -19.16
CA ASN A 33 6.61 -20.91 -19.48
C ASN A 33 6.89 -19.60 -18.72
N PRO A 34 7.92 -18.83 -19.12
CA PRO A 34 8.17 -17.53 -18.51
C PRO A 34 7.00 -16.59 -18.81
N ASN A 35 6.83 -15.56 -17.97
CA ASN A 35 5.74 -14.60 -18.16
C ASN A 35 5.85 -13.95 -19.56
N PRO A 36 4.81 -14.04 -20.41
CA PRO A 36 4.89 -13.59 -21.81
C PRO A 36 5.18 -12.09 -21.93
N ILE A 37 4.69 -11.28 -20.98
CA ILE A 37 4.93 -9.84 -20.96
C ILE A 37 6.39 -9.53 -20.64
N TRP A 38 6.99 -10.26 -19.71
CA TRP A 38 8.39 -10.09 -19.35
C TRP A 38 9.31 -10.42 -20.53
N ILE A 39 9.07 -11.56 -21.22
CA ILE A 39 9.87 -11.93 -22.41
C ILE A 39 9.73 -10.88 -23.51
N ARG A 40 8.51 -10.39 -23.75
CA ARG A 40 8.23 -9.37 -24.75
C ARG A 40 9.04 -8.10 -24.47
N GLU A 41 9.03 -7.63 -23.22
CA GLU A 41 9.73 -6.41 -22.83
C GLU A 41 11.25 -6.58 -22.80
N LEU A 42 11.77 -7.73 -22.35
CA LEU A 42 13.20 -8.02 -22.44
C LEU A 42 13.70 -8.03 -23.88
N ARG A 43 12.93 -8.64 -24.79
CA ARG A 43 13.28 -8.66 -26.23
C ARG A 43 13.26 -7.25 -26.82
N GLN A 44 12.32 -6.41 -26.39
CA GLN A 44 12.26 -5.02 -26.80
C GLN A 44 13.44 -4.21 -26.24
N ALA A 45 13.77 -4.38 -24.96
CA ALA A 45 14.89 -3.70 -24.31
C ALA A 45 16.24 -4.11 -24.91
N ALA A 46 16.43 -5.39 -25.24
CA ALA A 46 17.66 -5.91 -25.86
C ALA A 46 17.89 -5.36 -27.28
N ARG A 47 16.83 -4.95 -27.99
CA ARG A 47 16.94 -4.33 -29.32
C ARG A 47 17.37 -2.86 -29.28
N LEU A 48 17.31 -2.21 -28.11
CA LEU A 48 17.73 -0.83 -27.94
C LEU A 48 19.25 -0.76 -27.69
N GLY A 49 20.02 -0.51 -28.75
CA GLY A 49 21.48 -0.36 -28.67
C GLY A 49 21.98 0.79 -27.78
N ARG A 50 21.10 1.67 -27.30
CA ARG A 50 21.42 2.78 -26.38
C ARG A 50 21.70 2.31 -24.94
N THR A 51 21.13 1.19 -24.50
CA THR A 51 21.19 0.76 -23.09
C THR A 51 22.62 0.43 -22.63
N PRO A 52 23.43 -0.33 -23.38
CA PRO A 52 24.82 -0.58 -23.01
C PRO A 52 25.68 0.69 -22.93
N ILE A 53 25.46 1.64 -23.83
CA ILE A 53 26.20 2.92 -23.85
C ILE A 53 25.90 3.72 -22.59
N ILE A 54 24.61 3.86 -22.22
CA ILE A 54 24.19 4.57 -21.00
C ILE A 54 24.80 3.90 -19.76
N LEU A 55 24.76 2.57 -19.69
CA LEU A 55 25.35 1.80 -18.58
C LEU A 55 26.87 2.01 -18.47
N MET A 56 27.58 1.96 -19.61
CA MET A 56 29.02 2.21 -19.67
C MET A 56 29.35 3.63 -19.20
N THR A 57 28.65 4.64 -19.71
CA THR A 57 28.89 6.05 -19.34
C THR A 57 28.65 6.28 -17.86
N ILE A 58 27.53 5.82 -17.31
CA ILE A 58 27.21 5.98 -15.88
C ILE A 58 28.28 5.29 -15.03
N THR A 59 28.65 4.06 -15.38
CA THR A 59 29.64 3.29 -14.61
C THR A 59 31.02 3.95 -14.67
N ALA A 60 31.44 4.45 -15.83
CA ALA A 60 32.69 5.19 -15.99
C ALA A 60 32.69 6.49 -15.16
N LEU A 61 31.59 7.24 -15.15
CA LEU A 61 31.47 8.46 -14.35
C LEU A 61 31.53 8.18 -12.85
N VAL A 62 30.81 7.15 -12.38
CA VAL A 62 30.85 6.76 -10.95
C VAL A 62 32.24 6.22 -10.58
N ALA A 63 32.87 5.43 -11.45
CA ALA A 63 34.23 4.96 -11.23
C ALA A 63 35.22 6.14 -11.12
N LEU A 64 35.15 7.09 -12.07
CA LEU A 64 36.00 8.28 -12.07
C LEU A 64 35.81 9.09 -10.78
N LEU A 65 34.57 9.32 -10.37
CA LEU A 65 34.23 10.00 -9.13
C LEU A 65 34.83 9.28 -7.90
N MET A 66 34.67 7.96 -7.81
CA MET A 66 35.22 7.19 -6.68
C MET A 66 36.75 7.22 -6.65
N THR A 67 37.40 7.07 -7.82
CA THR A 67 38.87 7.16 -7.90
C THR A 67 39.39 8.57 -7.59
N ALA A 68 38.65 9.63 -7.96
CA ALA A 68 39.02 11.00 -7.65
C ALA A 68 38.94 11.26 -6.13
N ILE A 69 37.86 10.84 -5.47
CA ILE A 69 37.71 10.95 -4.01
C ILE A 69 38.82 10.16 -3.31
N GLY A 70 39.04 8.90 -3.70
CA GLY A 70 40.10 8.06 -3.14
C GLY A 70 41.49 8.65 -3.31
N GLY A 71 41.79 9.22 -4.49
CA GLY A 71 43.09 9.86 -4.78
C GLY A 71 43.33 11.17 -4.02
N ILE A 72 42.28 11.97 -3.78
CA ILE A 72 42.40 13.18 -2.93
C ILE A 72 42.67 12.76 -1.48
N MET A 73 41.95 11.75 -0.98
CA MET A 73 42.09 11.30 0.41
C MET A 73 43.40 10.56 0.68
N SER A 74 44.01 9.91 -0.33
CA SER A 74 45.26 9.17 -0.15
C SER A 74 46.45 10.01 0.30
N VAL A 75 46.35 11.34 0.20
CA VAL A 75 47.39 12.28 0.66
C VAL A 75 47.33 12.49 2.18
N ALA A 76 46.15 12.35 2.80
CA ALA A 76 45.92 12.80 4.18
C ALA A 76 45.30 11.75 5.11
N ALA A 77 44.80 10.63 4.58
CA ALA A 77 44.09 9.60 5.35
C ALA A 77 44.77 8.23 5.23
N SER A 78 44.62 7.40 6.28
CA SER A 78 45.04 6.01 6.22
C SER A 78 44.19 5.21 5.22
N PRO A 79 44.73 4.14 4.60
CA PRO A 79 43.98 3.31 3.66
C PRO A 79 42.64 2.80 4.21
N SER A 80 42.60 2.39 5.48
CA SER A 80 41.38 1.91 6.15
C SER A 80 40.27 2.97 6.23
N THR A 81 40.63 4.23 6.49
CA THR A 81 39.68 5.33 6.54
C THR A 81 39.14 5.65 5.15
N ILE A 82 40.01 5.59 4.14
CA ILE A 82 39.64 5.78 2.73
C ILE A 82 38.60 4.73 2.31
N GLY A 83 38.84 3.44 2.63
CA GLY A 83 37.90 2.38 2.29
C GLY A 83 36.53 2.54 2.94
N ILE A 84 36.48 2.88 4.24
CA ILE A 84 35.22 3.16 4.96
C ILE A 84 34.48 4.35 4.34
N THR A 85 35.16 5.46 4.05
CA THR A 85 34.54 6.64 3.43
C THR A 85 34.02 6.31 2.02
N LEU A 86 34.82 5.64 1.18
CA LEU A 86 34.39 5.23 -0.16
C LEU A 86 33.18 4.31 -0.11
N PHE A 87 33.14 3.36 0.83
CA PHE A 87 31.99 2.47 1.02
C PHE A 87 30.72 3.27 1.32
N HIS A 88 30.74 4.13 2.35
CA HIS A 88 29.56 4.90 2.72
C HIS A 88 29.15 5.89 1.63
N THR A 89 30.09 6.57 0.97
CA THR A 89 29.79 7.50 -0.13
C THR A 89 29.17 6.77 -1.33
N PHE A 90 29.79 5.67 -1.78
CA PHE A 90 29.29 4.88 -2.91
C PHE A 90 27.90 4.32 -2.64
N PHE A 91 27.69 3.62 -1.53
CA PHE A 91 26.41 2.98 -1.25
C PHE A 91 25.30 3.98 -0.93
N SER A 92 25.64 5.15 -0.37
CA SER A 92 24.67 6.24 -0.20
C SER A 92 24.22 6.80 -1.55
N LEU A 93 25.16 7.09 -2.45
CA LEU A 93 24.82 7.55 -3.79
C LEU A 93 24.03 6.48 -4.58
N ALA A 94 24.47 5.23 -4.50
CA ALA A 94 23.80 4.10 -5.15
C ALA A 94 22.38 3.91 -4.60
N PHE A 95 22.17 4.09 -3.29
CA PHE A 95 20.84 4.07 -2.67
C PHE A 95 19.93 5.12 -3.30
N PHE A 96 20.34 6.41 -3.33
CA PHE A 96 19.53 7.47 -3.93
C PHE A 96 19.25 7.23 -5.42
N VAL A 97 20.25 6.77 -6.18
CA VAL A 97 20.06 6.45 -7.60
C VAL A 97 19.03 5.34 -7.75
N VAL A 98 19.15 4.24 -6.99
CA VAL A 98 18.26 3.08 -7.11
C VAL A 98 16.84 3.39 -6.64
N THR A 99 16.67 4.09 -5.53
CA THR A 99 15.34 4.40 -4.96
C THR A 99 14.59 5.46 -5.75
N LEU A 100 15.28 6.31 -6.53
CA LEU A 100 14.63 7.28 -7.42
C LEU A 100 14.43 6.73 -8.84
N LEU A 101 15.42 5.99 -9.36
CA LEU A 101 15.34 5.39 -10.69
C LEU A 101 14.34 4.24 -10.75
N GLY A 102 14.25 3.41 -9.71
CA GLY A 102 13.33 2.27 -9.65
C GLY A 102 11.88 2.68 -9.87
N PRO A 103 11.33 3.61 -9.07
CA PRO A 103 10.00 4.15 -9.28
C PRO A 103 9.84 4.80 -10.65
N ALA A 104 10.81 5.58 -11.14
CA ALA A 104 10.70 6.25 -12.44
C ALA A 104 10.62 5.26 -13.61
N LEU A 105 11.43 4.21 -13.61
CA LEU A 105 11.40 3.15 -14.62
C LEU A 105 10.06 2.40 -14.60
N ALA A 106 9.57 2.07 -13.41
CA ALA A 106 8.31 1.37 -13.24
C ALA A 106 7.09 2.27 -13.55
N ALA A 107 7.17 3.57 -13.24
CA ALA A 107 6.13 4.57 -13.45
C ALA A 107 5.74 4.72 -14.93
N ASN A 108 6.70 4.54 -15.83
CA ASN A 108 6.43 4.64 -17.26
C ASN A 108 5.77 3.36 -17.84
N SER A 109 5.89 2.21 -17.16
CA SER A 109 5.64 0.90 -17.76
C SER A 109 4.18 0.61 -18.16
N VAL A 110 3.19 1.09 -17.38
CA VAL A 110 1.76 0.91 -17.65
C VAL A 110 1.17 2.19 -18.23
N ALA A 111 1.50 3.32 -17.63
CA ALA A 111 0.98 4.62 -18.04
C ALA A 111 1.37 4.99 -19.49
N SER A 112 2.57 4.63 -19.97
CA SER A 112 2.94 4.89 -21.37
C SER A 112 2.17 4.02 -22.37
N GLU A 113 1.79 2.79 -21.99
CA GLU A 113 0.97 1.92 -22.85
C GLU A 113 -0.47 2.43 -22.96
N ARG A 114 -0.98 3.05 -21.88
CA ARG A 114 -2.27 3.74 -21.89
C ARG A 114 -2.23 4.98 -22.78
N GLU A 115 -1.22 5.82 -22.61
CA GLU A 115 -1.01 7.01 -23.44
C GLU A 115 -0.86 6.65 -24.92
N GLY A 116 -0.13 5.56 -25.22
CA GLY A 116 0.07 5.06 -26.58
C GLY A 116 -1.05 4.18 -27.14
N ARG A 117 -2.20 4.05 -26.46
CA ARG A 117 -3.35 3.21 -26.87
C ARG A 117 -3.01 1.74 -27.17
N THR A 118 -1.93 1.22 -26.61
CA THR A 118 -1.53 -0.20 -26.75
C THR A 118 -2.02 -1.06 -25.58
N TRP A 119 -2.53 -0.43 -24.53
CA TRP A 119 -3.10 -1.10 -23.36
C TRP A 119 -4.35 -1.95 -23.70
N GLU A 120 -5.18 -1.51 -24.65
CA GLU A 120 -6.38 -2.25 -25.06
C GLU A 120 -6.02 -3.61 -25.68
N ALA A 121 -4.97 -3.65 -26.51
CA ALA A 121 -4.45 -4.90 -27.07
C ALA A 121 -3.97 -5.86 -25.97
N VAL A 122 -3.37 -5.35 -24.89
CA VAL A 122 -2.96 -6.18 -23.74
C VAL A 122 -4.19 -6.76 -23.02
N ILE A 123 -5.25 -5.99 -22.83
CA ILE A 123 -6.49 -6.48 -22.23
C ILE A 123 -7.15 -7.56 -23.10
N LEU A 124 -7.16 -7.38 -24.42
CA LEU A 124 -7.74 -8.32 -25.38
C LEU A 124 -7.04 -9.69 -25.40
N THR A 125 -5.79 -9.79 -24.90
CA THR A 125 -5.11 -11.10 -24.75
C THR A 125 -5.76 -12.03 -23.73
N GLY A 126 -6.67 -11.54 -22.88
CA GLY A 126 -7.33 -12.34 -21.85
C GLY A 126 -6.41 -12.74 -20.69
N LEU A 127 -5.22 -12.15 -20.58
CA LEU A 127 -4.30 -12.41 -19.47
C LEU A 127 -4.87 -11.86 -18.15
N PRO A 128 -4.75 -12.62 -17.03
CA PRO A 128 -5.25 -12.15 -15.75
C PRO A 128 -4.40 -10.97 -15.23
N PRO A 129 -5.01 -9.99 -14.52
CA PRO A 129 -4.32 -8.80 -14.02
C PRO A 129 -3.06 -9.10 -13.20
N LYS A 130 -3.08 -10.20 -12.43
CA LYS A 130 -1.93 -10.66 -11.64
C LYS A 130 -0.73 -11.07 -12.50
N THR A 131 -0.96 -11.68 -13.66
CA THR A 131 0.11 -12.04 -14.60
C THR A 131 0.67 -10.80 -15.27
N ILE A 132 -0.19 -9.84 -15.61
CA ILE A 132 0.23 -8.55 -16.18
C ILE A 132 1.11 -7.79 -15.18
N ALA A 133 0.64 -7.61 -13.94
CA ALA A 133 1.38 -6.95 -12.88
C ALA A 133 2.77 -7.57 -12.65
N ARG A 134 2.85 -8.91 -12.54
CA ARG A 134 4.12 -9.62 -12.35
C ARG A 134 5.08 -9.46 -13.54
N GLY A 135 4.56 -9.44 -14.77
CA GLY A 135 5.36 -9.28 -15.98
C GLY A 135 5.99 -7.91 -16.06
N LYS A 136 5.19 -6.88 -15.78
CA LYS A 136 5.62 -5.47 -15.71
C LYS A 136 6.63 -5.25 -14.58
N PHE A 137 6.35 -5.79 -13.39
CA PHE A 137 7.28 -5.74 -12.26
C PHE A 137 8.63 -6.38 -12.61
N LEU A 138 8.61 -7.61 -13.13
CA LEU A 138 9.86 -8.35 -13.42
C LEU A 138 10.68 -7.69 -14.53
N SER A 139 10.01 -7.08 -15.53
CA SER A 139 10.67 -6.29 -16.57
C SER A 139 11.40 -5.07 -15.98
N ALA A 140 10.69 -4.24 -15.22
CA ALA A 140 11.27 -3.06 -14.58
C ALA A 140 12.37 -3.44 -13.57
N PHE A 141 12.17 -4.50 -12.79
CA PHE A 141 13.16 -5.02 -11.85
C PHE A 141 14.41 -5.54 -12.55
N THR A 142 14.27 -6.26 -13.68
CA THR A 142 15.42 -6.73 -14.47
C THR A 142 16.21 -5.55 -15.01
N ASN A 143 15.52 -4.51 -15.49
CA ASN A 143 16.18 -3.31 -16.03
C ASN A 143 17.02 -2.61 -14.96
N ILE A 144 16.45 -2.30 -13.78
CA ILE A 144 17.23 -1.69 -12.68
C ILE A 144 18.32 -2.61 -12.14
N SER A 145 18.10 -3.92 -12.11
CA SER A 145 19.10 -4.90 -11.69
C SER A 145 20.36 -4.86 -12.56
N MET A 146 20.22 -4.61 -13.87
CA MET A 146 21.38 -4.44 -14.76
C MET A 146 22.25 -3.25 -14.35
N TYR A 147 21.66 -2.13 -13.91
CA TYR A 147 22.41 -0.98 -13.39
C TYR A 147 23.18 -1.34 -12.11
N ILE A 148 22.55 -2.07 -11.18
CA ILE A 148 23.18 -2.47 -9.92
C ILE A 148 24.36 -3.41 -10.19
N VAL A 149 24.18 -4.42 -11.05
CA VAL A 149 25.25 -5.36 -11.42
C VAL A 149 26.40 -4.64 -12.12
N MET A 150 26.11 -3.67 -12.99
CA MET A 150 27.17 -2.92 -13.69
C MET A 150 27.99 -2.03 -12.73
N LEU A 151 27.39 -1.55 -11.65
CA LEU A 151 28.08 -0.78 -10.61
C LEU A 151 28.87 -1.65 -9.62
N ALA A 152 28.72 -2.98 -9.67
CA ALA A 152 29.37 -3.90 -8.74
C ALA A 152 30.90 -3.78 -8.69
N PRO A 153 31.62 -3.70 -9.83
CA PRO A 153 33.07 -3.54 -9.81
C PRO A 153 33.53 -2.24 -9.12
N VAL A 154 32.75 -1.16 -9.24
CA VAL A 154 33.08 0.13 -8.63
C VAL A 154 32.89 0.07 -7.12
N GLY A 155 31.81 -0.56 -6.64
CA GLY A 155 31.60 -0.76 -5.21
C GLY A 155 32.67 -1.64 -4.55
N ALA A 156 33.20 -2.62 -5.29
CA ALA A 156 34.27 -3.50 -4.82
C ALA A 156 35.61 -2.76 -4.59
N LEU A 157 35.82 -1.57 -5.18
CA LEU A 157 37.03 -0.77 -4.92
C LEU A 157 37.15 -0.37 -3.45
N SER A 158 36.03 -0.16 -2.74
CA SER A 158 36.04 0.21 -1.32
C SER A 158 36.71 -0.85 -0.43
N PHE A 159 36.51 -2.13 -0.75
CA PHE A 159 37.15 -3.26 -0.06
C PHE A 159 38.68 -3.28 -0.28
N LEU A 160 39.15 -2.86 -1.46
CA LEU A 160 40.58 -2.93 -1.81
C LEU A 160 41.47 -1.99 -0.97
N PHE A 161 40.94 -0.86 -0.50
CA PHE A 161 41.65 0.08 0.36
C PHE A 161 41.72 -0.38 1.84
N GLY A 162 40.96 -1.42 2.22
CA GLY A 162 40.88 -1.93 3.60
C GLY A 162 39.86 -1.17 4.47
N GLY A 163 39.61 -1.66 5.68
CA GLY A 163 38.65 -1.08 6.64
C GLY A 163 37.19 -1.52 6.47
N VAL A 164 36.86 -2.13 5.33
CA VAL A 164 35.57 -2.76 5.01
C VAL A 164 35.83 -4.18 4.51
N THR A 165 34.98 -5.13 4.86
CA THR A 165 35.14 -6.53 4.46
C THR A 165 34.41 -6.84 3.14
N ALA A 166 34.75 -7.95 2.49
CA ALA A 166 34.03 -8.39 1.31
C ALA A 166 32.56 -8.73 1.61
N LEU A 167 32.26 -9.22 2.83
CA LEU A 167 30.91 -9.55 3.25
C LEU A 167 30.05 -8.30 3.38
N GLU A 168 30.57 -7.21 3.96
CA GLU A 168 29.91 -5.91 4.03
C GLU A 168 29.51 -5.40 2.64
N VAL A 169 30.38 -5.52 1.64
CA VAL A 169 30.08 -5.11 0.25
C VAL A 169 28.99 -5.98 -0.37
N VAL A 170 29.05 -7.30 -0.21
CA VAL A 170 28.04 -8.23 -0.75
C VAL A 170 26.66 -8.00 -0.12
N VAL A 171 26.60 -7.84 1.20
CA VAL A 171 25.35 -7.56 1.92
C VAL A 171 24.80 -6.18 1.51
N ALA A 172 25.65 -5.18 1.30
CA ALA A 172 25.22 -3.87 0.82
C ALA A 172 24.59 -3.94 -0.58
N PHE A 173 25.18 -4.69 -1.52
CA PHE A 173 24.57 -4.93 -2.83
C PHE A 173 23.24 -5.68 -2.72
N PHE A 174 23.15 -6.68 -1.84
CA PHE A 174 21.90 -7.40 -1.60
C PHE A 174 20.79 -6.44 -1.15
N PHE A 175 21.05 -5.55 -0.19
CA PHE A 175 20.09 -4.53 0.22
C PHE A 175 19.72 -3.55 -0.89
N LEU A 176 20.66 -3.16 -1.77
CA LEU A 176 20.33 -2.36 -2.95
C LEU A 176 19.30 -3.06 -3.85
N PHE A 177 19.40 -4.38 -4.06
CA PHE A 177 18.36 -5.11 -4.79
C PHE A 177 17.01 -5.11 -4.07
N LEU A 178 17.00 -5.20 -2.74
CA LEU A 178 15.76 -5.12 -1.96
C LEU A 178 15.10 -3.74 -2.05
N PHE A 179 15.89 -2.67 -1.95
CA PHE A 179 15.38 -1.30 -2.13
C PHE A 179 14.91 -1.06 -3.57
N ALA A 180 15.60 -1.62 -4.58
CA ALA A 180 15.15 -1.59 -5.97
C ALA A 180 13.81 -2.29 -6.16
N LEU A 181 13.63 -3.46 -5.54
CA LEU A 181 12.36 -4.21 -5.54
C LEU A 181 11.24 -3.33 -5.01
N LEU A 182 11.45 -2.66 -3.87
CA LEU A 182 10.45 -1.81 -3.27
C LEU A 182 10.14 -0.57 -4.13
N GLY A 183 11.18 0.08 -4.66
CA GLY A 183 11.03 1.23 -5.55
C GLY A 183 10.27 0.90 -6.84
N VAL A 184 10.56 -0.25 -7.45
CA VAL A 184 9.84 -0.72 -8.65
C VAL A 184 8.37 -1.04 -8.31
N ALA A 185 8.10 -1.71 -7.19
CA ALA A 185 6.74 -1.99 -6.76
C ALA A 185 5.95 -0.70 -6.53
N PHE A 186 6.56 0.28 -5.85
CA PHE A 186 5.99 1.61 -5.61
C PHE A 186 5.67 2.36 -6.91
N GLY A 187 6.63 2.47 -7.83
CA GLY A 187 6.42 3.15 -9.11
C GLY A 187 5.37 2.45 -9.98
N LEU A 188 5.31 1.12 -9.95
CA LEU A 188 4.29 0.36 -10.68
C LEU A 188 2.88 0.58 -10.10
N ALA A 189 2.75 0.68 -8.78
CA ALA A 189 1.50 1.02 -8.12
C ALA A 189 0.98 2.39 -8.59
N ILE A 190 1.85 3.41 -8.67
CA ILE A 190 1.50 4.74 -9.18
C ILE A 190 1.17 4.69 -10.68
N SER A 191 2.02 4.03 -11.50
CA SER A 191 1.80 3.86 -12.95
C SER A 191 0.42 3.30 -13.26
N SER A 192 0.02 2.26 -12.51
CA SER A 192 -1.24 1.56 -12.74
C SER A 192 -2.49 2.43 -12.49
N ALA A 193 -2.37 3.52 -11.72
CA ALA A 193 -3.47 4.43 -11.43
C ALA A 193 -3.60 5.56 -12.47
N LEU A 194 -2.56 5.85 -13.24
CA LEU A 194 -2.47 7.03 -14.10
C LEU A 194 -2.63 6.69 -15.58
N ALA A 195 -3.04 7.68 -16.38
CA ALA A 195 -3.28 7.52 -17.81
C ALA A 195 -2.15 8.07 -18.70
N SER A 196 -1.31 8.98 -18.18
CA SER A 196 -0.16 9.54 -18.89
C SER A 196 1.15 9.11 -18.24
N GLY A 197 2.13 8.71 -19.06
CA GLY A 197 3.45 8.31 -18.62
C GLY A 197 4.22 9.47 -17.95
N ARG A 198 4.09 10.68 -18.48
CA ARG A 198 4.76 11.87 -17.93
C ARG A 198 4.27 12.20 -16.53
N THR A 199 2.95 12.21 -16.32
CA THR A 199 2.37 12.46 -14.99
C THR A 199 2.72 11.35 -14.01
N ALA A 200 2.79 10.09 -14.47
CA ALA A 200 3.23 8.97 -13.64
C ALA A 200 4.68 9.11 -13.17
N ILE A 201 5.60 9.48 -14.05
CA ILE A 201 7.00 9.71 -13.69
C ILE A 201 7.11 10.87 -12.69
N LEU A 202 6.49 12.01 -12.99
CA LEU A 202 6.54 13.20 -12.14
C LEU A 202 6.00 12.92 -10.73
N LEU A 203 4.82 12.29 -10.63
CA LEU A 203 4.22 11.96 -9.33
C LEU A 203 5.02 10.90 -8.58
N SER A 204 5.56 9.90 -9.28
CA SER A 204 6.39 8.87 -8.63
C SER A 204 7.66 9.47 -8.06
N LEU A 205 8.33 10.38 -8.78
CA LEU A 205 9.53 11.06 -8.28
C LEU A 205 9.21 12.06 -7.16
N LEU A 206 8.13 12.84 -7.30
CA LEU A 206 7.69 13.80 -6.29
C LEU A 206 7.39 13.11 -4.94
N LEU A 207 6.84 11.90 -4.97
CA LEU A 207 6.58 11.12 -3.76
C LEU A 207 7.80 10.29 -3.32
N ALA A 208 8.56 9.70 -4.25
CA ALA A 208 9.72 8.88 -3.91
C ALA A 208 10.85 9.68 -3.28
N PHE A 209 11.07 10.93 -3.69
CA PHE A 209 12.15 11.77 -3.17
C PHE A 209 12.05 12.02 -1.65
N PRO A 210 10.95 12.59 -1.11
CA PRO A 210 10.83 12.78 0.33
C PRO A 210 10.81 11.44 1.09
N LEU A 211 10.19 10.40 0.54
CA LEU A 211 10.22 9.06 1.16
C LEU A 211 11.64 8.50 1.24
N THR A 212 12.44 8.67 0.19
CA THR A 212 13.85 8.28 0.15
C THR A 212 14.66 9.07 1.18
N LEU A 213 14.43 10.38 1.28
CA LEU A 213 15.13 11.22 2.24
C LEU A 213 14.79 10.84 3.69
N VAL A 214 13.51 10.64 4.00
CA VAL A 214 13.04 10.17 5.31
C VAL A 214 13.59 8.78 5.62
N ALA A 215 13.62 7.86 4.65
CA ALA A 215 14.23 6.55 4.84
C ALA A 215 15.74 6.64 5.10
N TYR A 216 16.45 7.46 4.34
CA TYR A 216 17.90 7.63 4.50
C TYR A 216 18.29 8.29 5.82
N LEU A 217 17.59 9.36 6.21
CA LEU A 217 17.87 10.07 7.46
C LEU A 217 17.32 9.31 8.67
N GLY A 218 16.11 8.77 8.59
CA GLY A 218 15.47 8.05 9.69
C GLY A 218 16.00 6.63 9.85
N LEU A 219 15.85 5.78 8.83
CA LEU A 219 16.27 4.38 8.88
C LEU A 219 17.78 4.19 8.70
N GLY A 220 18.44 5.10 7.98
CA GLY A 220 19.90 5.11 7.87
C GLY A 220 20.53 5.77 9.09
N VAL A 221 20.63 7.10 9.09
CA VAL A 221 21.36 7.84 10.14
C VAL A 221 20.74 7.66 11.52
N GLY A 222 19.43 7.80 11.67
CA GLY A 222 18.74 7.71 12.96
C GLY A 222 18.89 6.33 13.62
N LEU A 223 18.60 5.26 12.89
CA LEU A 223 18.76 3.90 13.42
C LEU A 223 20.22 3.49 13.59
N SER A 224 21.17 4.10 12.86
CA SER A 224 22.61 3.80 13.07
C SER A 224 23.08 4.16 14.48
N VAL A 225 22.52 5.21 15.07
CA VAL A 225 22.83 5.61 16.45
C VAL A 225 22.28 4.57 17.43
N ALA A 226 21.01 4.18 17.27
CA ALA A 226 20.41 3.14 18.08
C ALA A 226 21.11 1.78 17.91
N ALA A 227 21.60 1.48 16.71
CA ALA A 227 22.36 0.27 16.43
C ALA A 227 23.75 0.29 17.06
N ASN A 228 24.39 1.46 17.17
CA ASN A 228 25.65 1.61 17.89
C ASN A 228 25.49 1.41 19.40
N ASP A 229 24.38 1.89 19.98
CA ASP A 229 24.05 1.65 21.39
C ASP A 229 23.88 0.15 21.69
N ALA A 230 23.24 -0.60 20.77
CA ALA A 230 23.09 -2.05 20.90
C ALA A 230 24.38 -2.81 20.57
N TRP A 231 25.12 -2.37 19.55
CA TRP A 231 26.33 -3.01 19.04
C TRP A 231 27.44 -1.97 18.81
N PRO A 232 28.32 -1.75 19.80
CA PRO A 232 29.38 -0.74 19.72
C PRO A 232 30.37 -0.92 18.55
N ALA A 233 30.41 -2.11 17.94
CA ALA A 233 31.23 -2.40 16.76
C ALA A 233 30.69 -1.77 15.46
N VAL A 234 29.43 -1.31 15.45
CA VAL A 234 28.80 -0.59 14.33
C VAL A 234 29.06 0.89 14.48
N ILE A 235 29.52 1.57 13.42
CA ILE A 235 29.82 3.01 13.46
C ILE A 235 28.52 3.82 13.59
N GLY A 236 28.33 4.51 14.72
CA GLY A 236 27.20 5.40 14.95
C GLY A 236 27.22 6.63 14.02
N GLY A 237 26.04 7.02 13.53
CA GLY A 237 25.87 8.15 12.61
C GLY A 237 26.18 7.84 11.14
N ALA A 238 26.69 6.65 10.84
CA ALA A 238 26.95 6.23 9.47
C ALA A 238 25.64 5.79 8.79
N PRO A 239 25.26 6.37 7.63
CA PRO A 239 23.95 6.11 7.01
C PRO A 239 23.80 4.66 6.51
N VAL A 240 24.90 4.02 6.09
CA VAL A 240 24.91 2.65 5.56
C VAL A 240 25.45 1.70 6.63
N TRP A 241 24.67 1.45 7.68
CA TRP A 241 25.09 0.67 8.85
C TRP A 241 24.60 -0.80 8.82
N LEU A 242 23.55 -1.13 8.05
CA LEU A 242 23.02 -2.50 8.01
C LEU A 242 24.08 -3.56 7.62
N PRO A 243 24.91 -3.36 6.57
CA PRO A 243 25.89 -4.37 6.19
C PRO A 243 26.95 -4.62 7.25
N THR A 244 27.39 -3.57 7.94
CA THR A 244 28.39 -3.67 9.02
C THR A 244 27.78 -4.35 10.25
N ALA A 245 26.52 -4.08 10.57
CA ALA A 245 25.81 -4.76 11.64
C ALA A 245 25.65 -6.27 11.38
N TYR A 246 25.37 -6.68 10.13
CA TYR A 246 25.24 -8.09 9.78
C TYR A 246 26.49 -8.92 10.01
N GLU A 247 27.67 -8.32 9.85
CA GLU A 247 28.95 -8.99 10.05
C GLU A 247 29.48 -8.84 11.47
N ARG A 248 29.37 -7.64 12.07
CA ARG A 248 30.06 -7.30 13.32
C ARG A 248 29.21 -7.51 14.57
N ALA A 249 27.89 -7.62 14.44
CA ALA A 249 27.03 -7.83 15.60
C ALA A 249 27.09 -9.29 16.09
N PRO A 250 27.15 -9.53 17.42
CA PRO A 250 27.12 -10.88 17.96
C PRO A 250 25.77 -11.55 17.71
N PHE A 251 25.79 -12.87 17.52
CA PHE A 251 24.56 -13.63 17.30
C PHE A 251 23.73 -13.69 18.60
N SER A 252 22.65 -12.93 18.64
CA SER A 252 21.75 -12.80 19.79
C SER A 252 20.28 -12.73 19.35
N LEU A 253 19.34 -12.72 20.30
CA LEU A 253 17.93 -12.50 20.00
C LEU A 253 17.69 -11.13 19.34
N GLU A 254 18.46 -10.11 19.74
CA GLU A 254 18.42 -8.77 19.17
C GLU A 254 18.89 -8.78 17.71
N TYR A 255 19.95 -9.55 17.39
CA TYR A 255 20.41 -9.76 16.01
C TYR A 255 19.27 -10.28 15.14
N ILE A 256 18.60 -11.37 15.57
CA ILE A 256 17.51 -11.97 14.80
C ILE A 256 16.35 -10.98 14.63
N THR A 257 15.99 -10.27 15.69
CA THR A 257 14.86 -9.35 15.67
C THR A 257 15.11 -8.13 14.78
N PHE A 258 16.21 -7.42 15.00
CA PHE A 258 16.51 -6.15 14.34
C PHE A 258 17.14 -6.30 12.95
N LEU A 259 17.95 -7.33 12.72
CA LEU A 259 18.61 -7.52 11.43
C LEU A 259 17.84 -8.45 10.52
N VAL A 260 17.08 -9.43 11.03
CA VAL A 260 16.36 -10.40 10.18
C VAL A 260 14.86 -10.10 10.12
N VAL A 261 14.15 -10.14 11.24
CA VAL A 261 12.67 -10.07 11.26
C VAL A 261 12.17 -8.70 10.82
N ILE A 262 12.70 -7.61 11.40
CA ILE A 262 12.24 -6.24 11.09
C ILE A 262 12.51 -5.87 9.61
N PRO A 263 13.70 -6.09 9.02
CA PRO A 263 13.94 -5.76 7.62
C PRO A 263 13.11 -6.61 6.66
N ILE A 264 12.91 -7.90 6.95
CA ILE A 264 12.02 -8.76 6.14
C ILE A 264 10.60 -8.24 6.21
N ALA A 265 10.07 -7.91 7.40
CA ALA A 265 8.74 -7.34 7.55
C ALA A 265 8.63 -5.99 6.82
N GLY A 266 9.59 -5.08 7.04
CA GLY A 266 9.66 -3.76 6.41
C GLY A 266 9.76 -3.79 4.89
N LEU A 267 10.28 -4.86 4.30
CA LEU A 267 10.29 -5.06 2.84
C LEU A 267 9.02 -5.73 2.33
N THR A 268 8.63 -6.85 2.92
CA THR A 268 7.56 -7.72 2.42
C THR A 268 6.18 -7.09 2.57
N VAL A 269 5.94 -6.38 3.68
CA VAL A 269 4.64 -5.76 3.98
C VAL A 269 4.31 -4.66 2.96
N PRO A 270 5.19 -3.67 2.69
CA PRO A 270 4.90 -2.64 1.71
C PRO A 270 4.97 -3.18 0.27
N ALA A 271 5.84 -4.15 -0.03
CA ALA A 271 5.86 -4.79 -1.34
C ALA A 271 4.53 -5.51 -1.65
N TRP A 272 3.95 -6.22 -0.66
CA TRP A 272 2.65 -6.85 -0.80
C TRP A 272 1.54 -5.81 -0.99
N PHE A 273 1.57 -4.70 -0.24
CA PHE A 273 0.65 -3.59 -0.42
C PHE A 273 0.67 -3.03 -1.85
N PHE A 274 1.86 -2.66 -2.34
CA PHE A 274 2.01 -2.11 -3.68
C PHE A 274 1.59 -3.10 -4.76
N TYR A 275 1.90 -4.39 -4.59
CA TYR A 275 1.43 -5.45 -5.48
C TYR A 275 -0.11 -5.51 -5.55
N GLU A 276 -0.80 -5.51 -4.41
CA GLU A 276 -2.26 -5.56 -4.38
C GLU A 276 -2.89 -4.27 -4.93
N ILE A 277 -2.28 -3.10 -4.74
CA ILE A 277 -2.71 -1.85 -5.42
C ILE A 277 -2.60 -1.99 -6.93
N THR A 278 -1.44 -2.44 -7.44
CA THR A 278 -1.25 -2.64 -8.87
C THR A 278 -2.31 -3.59 -9.42
N VAL A 279 -2.53 -4.73 -8.76
CA VAL A 279 -3.55 -5.70 -9.19
C VAL A 279 -4.95 -5.09 -9.16
N ALA A 280 -5.31 -4.35 -8.11
CA ALA A 280 -6.61 -3.69 -8.00
C ALA A 280 -6.84 -2.66 -9.12
N ASN A 281 -5.83 -1.88 -9.47
CA ASN A 281 -5.88 -0.87 -10.53
C ASN A 281 -5.93 -1.48 -11.94
N LEU A 282 -5.32 -2.66 -12.14
CA LEU A 282 -5.36 -3.39 -13.41
C LEU A 282 -6.63 -4.24 -13.58
N THR A 283 -7.35 -4.52 -12.50
CA THR A 283 -8.59 -5.31 -12.51
C THR A 283 -9.75 -4.45 -13.02
N SER A 284 -10.74 -5.03 -13.70
CA SER A 284 -11.92 -4.31 -14.20
C SER A 284 -12.74 -3.68 -13.06
N LEU A 285 -13.51 -2.61 -13.34
CA LEU A 285 -14.42 -1.97 -12.37
C LEU A 285 -15.54 -2.92 -11.93
N THR A 286 -15.90 -3.86 -12.80
CA THR A 286 -16.93 -4.87 -12.55
C THR A 286 -16.39 -6.12 -11.84
N ASP A 287 -15.08 -6.21 -11.62
CA ASP A 287 -14.44 -7.33 -10.93
C ASP A 287 -14.06 -6.98 -9.49
N ASP A 288 -13.64 -7.98 -8.73
CA ASP A 288 -13.23 -7.82 -7.34
C ASP A 288 -11.84 -7.18 -7.21
N ARG A 289 -11.83 -5.89 -6.87
CA ARG A 289 -10.60 -5.09 -6.61
C ARG A 289 -10.21 -5.03 -5.14
N ALA A 290 -11.13 -5.37 -4.23
CA ALA A 290 -11.00 -5.04 -2.81
C ALA A 290 -10.42 -6.19 -1.98
N THR A 291 -10.72 -7.45 -2.34
CA THR A 291 -10.36 -8.61 -1.50
C THR A 291 -8.86 -8.70 -1.21
N GLY A 292 -8.00 -8.40 -2.19
CA GLY A 292 -6.54 -8.41 -2.01
C GLY A 292 -6.07 -7.40 -0.96
N LEU A 293 -6.53 -6.15 -1.09
CA LEU A 293 -6.23 -5.06 -0.17
C LEU A 293 -6.78 -5.31 1.24
N LYS A 294 -7.99 -5.88 1.36
CA LYS A 294 -8.55 -6.23 2.67
C LYS A 294 -7.74 -7.32 3.38
N ARG A 295 -7.26 -8.32 2.65
CA ARG A 295 -6.39 -9.37 3.22
C ARG A 295 -5.10 -8.79 3.75
N TRP A 296 -4.48 -7.91 2.98
CA TRP A 296 -3.31 -7.17 3.43
C TRP A 296 -3.61 -6.41 4.72
N TYR A 297 -4.69 -5.63 4.76
CA TYR A 297 -5.06 -4.84 5.93
C TYR A 297 -5.34 -5.71 7.18
N VAL A 298 -6.05 -6.83 7.01
CA VAL A 298 -6.35 -7.78 8.11
C VAL A 298 -5.08 -8.38 8.72
N VAL A 299 -4.04 -8.59 7.93
CA VAL A 299 -2.74 -9.07 8.42
C VAL A 299 -1.93 -7.93 9.04
N MET A 300 -1.98 -6.73 8.45
CA MET A 300 -1.13 -5.62 8.88
C MET A 300 -1.55 -4.98 10.19
N VAL A 301 -2.84 -4.87 10.49
CA VAL A 301 -3.24 -4.25 11.75
C VAL A 301 -2.70 -5.03 12.96
N PRO A 302 -2.92 -6.36 13.11
CA PRO A 302 -2.36 -7.11 14.22
C PRO A 302 -0.83 -7.10 14.25
N LEU A 303 -0.17 -7.20 13.08
CA LEU A 303 1.29 -7.16 12.97
C LEU A 303 1.85 -5.81 13.45
N LEU A 304 1.26 -4.70 13.01
CA LEU A 304 1.65 -3.35 13.41
C LEU A 304 1.35 -3.11 14.89
N THR A 305 0.18 -3.53 15.38
CA THR A 305 -0.15 -3.47 16.80
C THR A 305 0.87 -4.22 17.64
N ALA A 306 1.24 -5.45 17.27
CA ALA A 306 2.28 -6.21 17.97
C ALA A 306 3.65 -5.51 17.92
N ALA A 307 4.04 -4.99 16.76
CA ALA A 307 5.30 -4.25 16.58
C ALA A 307 5.38 -2.96 17.42
N ILE A 308 4.23 -2.36 17.77
CA ILE A 308 4.15 -1.18 18.64
C ILE A 308 4.10 -1.60 20.12
N VAL A 309 3.31 -2.61 20.46
CA VAL A 309 3.13 -3.07 21.86
C VAL A 309 4.45 -3.56 22.45
N ILE A 310 5.24 -4.32 21.68
CA ILE A 310 6.48 -4.93 22.19
C ILE A 310 7.46 -3.85 22.73
N PRO A 311 7.88 -2.84 21.94
CA PRO A 311 8.72 -1.74 22.45
C PRO A 311 8.10 -0.98 23.61
N VAL A 312 6.79 -0.70 23.57
CA VAL A 312 6.09 0.04 24.63
C VAL A 312 6.17 -0.71 25.97
N VAL A 313 6.01 -2.03 25.96
CA VAL A 313 6.09 -2.86 27.17
C VAL A 313 7.54 -3.06 27.64
N THR A 314 8.52 -3.14 26.73
CA THR A 314 9.92 -3.42 27.10
C THR A 314 10.74 -2.17 27.45
N LEU A 315 10.50 -1.04 26.77
CA LEU A 315 11.30 0.19 26.87
C LEU A 315 10.58 1.32 27.61
N GLY A 316 9.28 1.19 27.90
CA GLY A 316 8.42 2.23 28.49
C GLY A 316 8.65 2.53 29.98
N ASN A 317 9.80 2.17 30.56
CA ASN A 317 10.00 2.09 32.00
C ASN A 317 10.01 3.44 32.74
N GLY A 318 10.16 4.58 32.06
CA GLY A 318 10.22 5.91 32.70
C GLY A 318 8.96 6.76 32.57
N LYS A 319 8.27 6.70 31.43
CA LYS A 319 7.09 7.51 31.09
C LYS A 319 6.17 6.71 30.14
N PRO A 320 5.36 5.77 30.67
CA PRO A 320 4.58 4.85 29.84
C PRO A 320 3.58 5.59 28.95
N SER A 321 2.89 6.62 29.47
CA SER A 321 1.91 7.42 28.72
C SER A 321 2.46 7.96 27.40
N GLY A 322 3.66 8.56 27.41
CA GLY A 322 4.29 9.11 26.21
C GLY A 322 4.56 8.07 25.12
N SER A 323 5.06 6.89 25.50
CA SER A 323 5.32 5.80 24.55
C SER A 323 4.04 5.25 23.91
N ILE A 324 2.96 5.14 24.71
CA ILE A 324 1.65 4.69 24.26
C ILE A 324 1.02 5.73 23.33
N MET A 325 1.14 7.02 23.63
CA MET A 325 0.63 8.10 22.77
C MET A 325 1.27 8.07 21.38
N VAL A 326 2.58 7.86 21.30
CA VAL A 326 3.29 7.67 20.01
C VAL A 326 2.75 6.43 19.30
N GLY A 327 2.63 5.30 20.02
CA GLY A 327 2.12 4.05 19.46
C GLY A 327 0.69 4.16 18.90
N VAL A 328 -0.23 4.72 19.68
CA VAL A 328 -1.61 4.98 19.27
C VAL A 328 -1.65 5.95 18.10
N SER A 329 -0.78 6.97 18.07
CA SER A 329 -0.71 7.92 16.94
C SER A 329 -0.27 7.23 15.64
N ILE A 330 0.74 6.36 15.70
CA ILE A 330 1.20 5.58 14.53
C ILE A 330 0.08 4.68 14.01
N LEU A 331 -0.58 3.93 14.89
CA LEU A 331 -1.67 3.05 14.50
C LEU A 331 -2.87 3.85 13.98
N PHE A 332 -3.22 4.96 14.63
CA PHE A 332 -4.27 5.87 14.18
C PHE A 332 -4.01 6.40 12.77
N SER A 333 -2.80 6.91 12.50
CA SER A 333 -2.39 7.35 11.17
C SER A 333 -2.47 6.23 10.13
N PHE A 334 -2.11 5.00 10.50
CA PHE A 334 -2.24 3.83 9.62
C PHE A 334 -3.71 3.50 9.28
N VAL A 335 -4.62 3.56 10.27
CA VAL A 335 -6.05 3.34 10.03
C VAL A 335 -6.66 4.47 9.19
N VAL A 336 -6.27 5.72 9.44
CA VAL A 336 -6.66 6.86 8.60
C VAL A 336 -6.18 6.66 7.16
N PHE A 337 -4.92 6.26 6.97
CA PHE A 337 -4.40 5.89 5.65
C PHE A 337 -5.25 4.80 4.98
N ALA A 338 -5.66 3.77 5.72
CA ALA A 338 -6.54 2.74 5.19
C ALA A 338 -7.90 3.31 4.74
N PHE A 339 -8.50 4.26 5.47
CA PHE A 339 -9.72 4.94 4.99
C PHE A 339 -9.51 5.59 3.61
N PHE A 340 -8.38 6.24 3.36
CA PHE A 340 -8.05 6.83 2.05
C PHE A 340 -7.88 5.78 0.95
N VAL A 341 -7.20 4.67 1.24
CA VAL A 341 -7.00 3.56 0.31
C VAL A 341 -8.36 2.99 -0.11
N PHE A 342 -9.20 2.65 0.86
CA PHE A 342 -10.48 1.98 0.62
C PHE A 342 -11.61 2.87 0.11
N GLN A 343 -11.41 4.19 -0.03
CA GLN A 343 -12.31 5.05 -0.81
C GLN A 343 -12.47 4.57 -2.27
N GLY A 344 -11.50 3.81 -2.79
CA GLY A 344 -11.56 3.22 -4.13
C GLY A 344 -12.48 2.00 -4.25
N ASP A 345 -13.04 1.48 -3.16
CA ASP A 345 -13.93 0.31 -3.21
C ASP A 345 -15.28 0.65 -3.87
N ALA A 346 -15.92 -0.38 -4.43
CA ALA A 346 -17.26 -0.30 -4.98
C ALA A 346 -18.29 -0.21 -3.84
N ILE A 347 -19.40 0.51 -4.07
CA ILE A 347 -20.48 0.64 -3.08
C ILE A 347 -21.06 -0.74 -2.73
N GLY A 348 -21.18 -1.62 -3.72
CA GLY A 348 -21.60 -3.01 -3.58
C GLY A 348 -20.98 -3.93 -4.63
N PRO A 349 -21.19 -5.25 -4.51
CA PRO A 349 -20.71 -6.22 -5.49
C PRO A 349 -21.46 -6.10 -6.82
N SER A 350 -20.75 -6.28 -7.93
CA SER A 350 -21.33 -6.36 -9.27
C SER A 350 -22.02 -7.70 -9.51
N ARG A 351 -22.90 -7.78 -10.52
CA ARG A 351 -23.52 -9.05 -10.95
C ARG A 351 -22.47 -10.11 -11.30
N ARG A 352 -21.39 -9.73 -11.98
CA ARG A 352 -20.30 -10.64 -12.37
C ARG A 352 -19.64 -11.28 -11.15
N VAL A 353 -19.42 -10.50 -10.09
CA VAL A 353 -18.86 -10.98 -8.82
C VAL A 353 -19.85 -11.92 -8.12
N LEU A 354 -21.15 -11.59 -8.11
CA LEU A 354 -22.19 -12.45 -7.52
C LEU A 354 -22.26 -13.81 -8.22
N VAL A 355 -22.31 -13.84 -9.55
CA VAL A 355 -22.30 -15.08 -10.35
C VAL A 355 -21.04 -15.91 -10.06
N HIS A 356 -19.89 -15.26 -9.92
CA HIS A 356 -18.65 -15.95 -9.56
C HIS A 356 -18.68 -16.55 -8.15
N TRP A 357 -19.29 -15.85 -7.19
CA TRP A 357 -19.49 -16.36 -5.83
C TRP A 357 -20.44 -17.55 -5.79
N GLU A 358 -21.52 -17.53 -6.58
CA GLU A 358 -22.45 -18.66 -6.70
C GLU A 358 -21.78 -19.88 -7.32
N ARG A 359 -21.11 -19.70 -8.47
CA ARG A 359 -20.36 -20.78 -9.14
C ARG A 359 -19.31 -21.42 -8.23
N LYS A 360 -18.64 -20.62 -7.40
CA LYS A 360 -17.61 -21.09 -6.47
C LYS A 360 -18.15 -21.50 -5.10
N LYS A 361 -19.47 -21.45 -4.86
CA LYS A 361 -20.10 -21.67 -3.55
C LYS A 361 -19.35 -20.91 -2.44
N ALA A 362 -19.06 -19.63 -2.69
CA ALA A 362 -18.24 -18.82 -1.82
C ALA A 362 -18.87 -18.68 -0.42
N SER A 363 -18.09 -19.01 0.61
CA SER A 363 -18.44 -18.86 2.03
C SER A 363 -18.82 -17.42 2.41
N GLN A 364 -19.50 -17.25 3.54
CA GLN A 364 -19.86 -15.93 4.07
C GLN A 364 -18.64 -15.03 4.28
N LEU A 365 -17.51 -15.59 4.75
CA LEU A 365 -16.27 -14.84 4.97
C LEU A 365 -15.68 -14.34 3.65
N THR A 366 -15.69 -15.16 2.60
CA THR A 366 -15.28 -14.71 1.25
C THR A 366 -16.19 -13.61 0.69
N ARG A 367 -17.50 -13.66 0.97
CA ARG A 367 -18.44 -12.60 0.57
C ARG A 367 -18.27 -11.31 1.38
N PHE A 368 -17.83 -11.41 2.63
CA PHE A 368 -17.51 -10.26 3.48
C PHE A 368 -16.22 -9.56 3.05
N MET A 369 -15.18 -10.35 2.70
CA MET A 369 -13.92 -9.84 2.16
C MET A 369 -14.06 -9.29 0.73
N GLY A 370 -15.14 -9.65 0.05
CA GLY A 370 -15.51 -9.16 -1.29
C GLY A 370 -15.85 -7.67 -1.37
N PRO A 371 -16.16 -7.14 -2.57
CA PRO A 371 -16.45 -5.72 -2.77
C PRO A 371 -17.65 -5.25 -1.94
N GLY A 372 -17.55 -4.04 -1.40
CA GLY A 372 -18.64 -3.42 -0.66
C GLY A 372 -18.13 -2.43 0.38
N LEU A 373 -18.16 -1.15 0.01
CA LEU A 373 -17.58 -0.05 0.76
C LEU A 373 -17.97 -0.05 2.25
N VAL A 374 -19.27 -0.16 2.56
CA VAL A 374 -19.73 -0.08 3.95
C VAL A 374 -19.14 -1.21 4.80
N LYS A 375 -19.07 -2.43 4.24
CA LYS A 375 -18.43 -3.58 4.91
C LYS A 375 -16.93 -3.37 5.05
N THR A 376 -16.29 -2.76 4.05
CA THR A 376 -14.86 -2.45 4.05
C THR A 376 -14.51 -1.43 5.12
N ILE A 377 -15.26 -0.33 5.21
CA ILE A 377 -15.05 0.71 6.22
C ILE A 377 -15.36 0.16 7.61
N PHE A 378 -16.40 -0.67 7.75
CA PHE A 378 -16.67 -1.38 8.99
C PHE A 378 -15.49 -2.26 9.42
N LEU A 379 -14.93 -3.06 8.50
CA LEU A 379 -13.74 -3.88 8.77
C LEU A 379 -12.54 -3.03 9.20
N VAL A 380 -12.28 -1.93 8.49
CA VAL A 380 -11.18 -1.00 8.80
C VAL A 380 -11.36 -0.37 10.19
N PHE A 381 -12.57 0.11 10.48
CA PHE A 381 -12.89 0.69 11.76
C PHE A 381 -12.76 -0.33 12.89
N VAL A 382 -13.45 -1.47 12.81
CA VAL A 382 -13.47 -2.48 13.89
C VAL A 382 -12.06 -3.00 14.17
N LEU A 383 -11.31 -3.39 13.14
CA LEU A 383 -9.98 -3.95 13.35
C LEU A 383 -9.00 -2.89 13.86
N GLY A 384 -9.08 -1.65 13.34
CA GLY A 384 -8.29 -0.52 13.84
C GLY A 384 -8.59 -0.21 15.31
N SER A 385 -9.87 -0.15 15.68
CA SER A 385 -10.31 0.06 17.07
C SER A 385 -9.87 -1.06 18.01
N VAL A 386 -9.90 -2.32 17.56
CA VAL A 386 -9.36 -3.46 18.33
C VAL A 386 -7.86 -3.27 18.57
N GLY A 387 -7.09 -2.86 17.56
CA GLY A 387 -5.66 -2.60 17.74
C GLY A 387 -5.38 -1.45 18.73
N ILE A 388 -6.18 -0.38 18.68
CA ILE A 388 -6.09 0.73 19.64
C ILE A 388 -6.46 0.26 21.06
N LEU A 389 -7.49 -0.57 21.20
CA LEU A 389 -7.89 -1.14 22.49
C LEU A 389 -6.78 -2.01 23.09
N VAL A 390 -6.12 -2.83 22.27
CA VAL A 390 -4.98 -3.64 22.74
C VAL A 390 -3.85 -2.76 23.25
N LEU A 391 -3.52 -1.66 22.55
CA LEU A 391 -2.54 -0.68 23.01
C LEU A 391 -2.96 0.00 24.32
N ALA A 392 -4.26 0.30 24.47
CA ALA A 392 -4.79 0.89 25.68
C ALA A 392 -4.65 -0.05 26.88
N VAL A 393 -5.04 -1.32 26.71
CA VAL A 393 -4.92 -2.34 27.75
C VAL A 393 -3.46 -2.59 28.12
N ALA A 394 -2.58 -2.75 27.13
CA ALA A 394 -1.15 -2.89 27.37
C ALA A 394 -0.57 -1.67 28.09
N GLY A 395 -1.00 -0.48 27.67
CA GLY A 395 -0.54 0.77 28.23
C GLY A 395 -0.96 0.98 29.69
N VAL A 396 -2.22 0.75 30.00
CA VAL A 396 -2.74 0.79 31.38
C VAL A 396 -2.05 -0.28 32.24
N ALA A 397 -1.85 -1.49 31.71
CA ALA A 397 -1.12 -2.54 32.43
C ALA A 397 0.32 -2.12 32.76
N VAL A 398 1.06 -1.54 31.82
CA VAL A 398 2.42 -1.02 32.07
C VAL A 398 2.39 0.10 33.11
N SER A 399 1.45 1.06 33.02
CA SER A 399 1.33 2.16 33.98
C SER A 399 1.05 1.69 35.41
N LEU A 400 0.25 0.63 35.58
CA LEU A 400 -0.13 0.11 36.90
C LEU A 400 0.89 -0.88 37.49
N LEU A 401 1.60 -1.64 36.65
CA LEU A 401 2.51 -2.70 37.08
C LEU A 401 3.97 -2.24 37.20
N SER A 402 4.36 -1.14 36.54
CA SER A 402 5.75 -0.69 36.53
C SER A 402 6.20 -0.15 37.90
N PRO A 403 7.31 -0.65 38.45
CA PRO A 403 7.83 -0.18 39.74
C PRO A 403 8.43 1.24 39.66
N HIS A 404 8.76 1.71 38.46
CA HIS A 404 9.40 2.99 38.20
C HIS A 404 8.43 4.18 38.07
N VAL A 405 7.11 3.93 38.09
CA VAL A 405 6.08 4.97 37.97
C VAL A 405 5.66 5.43 39.37
N THR A 406 5.81 6.73 39.64
CA THR A 406 5.48 7.34 40.93
C THR A 406 3.97 7.47 41.15
N ASP A 407 3.24 8.02 40.17
CA ASP A 407 1.78 8.14 40.19
C ASP A 407 1.14 7.23 39.14
N ARG A 408 0.82 6.00 39.57
CA ARG A 408 0.28 4.95 38.70
C ARG A 408 -1.13 5.26 38.22
N GLN A 409 -1.93 5.95 39.02
CA GLN A 409 -3.31 6.27 38.69
C GLN A 409 -3.35 7.38 37.64
N LEU A 410 -2.58 8.46 37.85
CA LEU A 410 -2.48 9.55 36.90
C LEU A 410 -1.96 9.07 35.53
N GLU A 411 -0.92 8.22 35.51
CA GLU A 411 -0.39 7.68 34.25
C GLU A 411 -1.40 6.78 33.52
N ALA A 412 -2.21 6.00 34.24
CA ALA A 412 -3.28 5.21 33.65
C ALA A 412 -4.41 6.10 33.08
N GLU A 413 -4.80 7.15 33.80
CA GLU A 413 -5.80 8.13 33.36
C GLU A 413 -5.36 8.87 32.08
N ARG A 414 -4.08 9.26 32.00
CA ARG A 414 -3.49 9.86 30.79
C ARG A 414 -3.65 8.97 29.57
N VAL A 415 -3.39 7.67 29.73
CA VAL A 415 -3.54 6.68 28.64
C VAL A 415 -4.99 6.55 28.22
N VAL A 416 -5.92 6.41 29.18
CA VAL A 416 -7.34 6.25 28.91
C VAL A 416 -7.91 7.48 28.19
N ALA A 417 -7.64 8.68 28.71
CA ALA A 417 -8.13 9.93 28.13
C ALA A 417 -7.65 10.11 26.67
N PHE A 418 -6.38 9.81 26.38
CA PHE A 418 -5.84 9.90 25.03
C PHE A 418 -6.48 8.90 24.06
N VAL A 419 -6.62 7.64 24.51
CA VAL A 419 -7.21 6.57 23.70
C VAL A 419 -8.68 6.81 23.41
N GLU A 420 -9.45 7.24 24.40
CA GLU A 420 -10.88 7.55 24.25
C GLU A 420 -11.08 8.61 23.15
N TYR A 421 -10.29 9.67 23.19
CA TYR A 421 -10.32 10.74 22.19
C TYR A 421 -9.96 10.22 20.79
N ALA A 422 -8.87 9.45 20.68
CA ALA A 422 -8.44 8.87 19.41
C ALA A 422 -9.48 7.90 18.83
N ALA A 423 -10.08 7.04 19.65
CA ALA A 423 -11.07 6.05 19.22
C ALA A 423 -12.39 6.68 18.76
N THR A 424 -12.90 7.67 19.50
CA THR A 424 -14.13 8.38 19.15
C THR A 424 -13.98 9.24 17.89
N TYR A 425 -12.84 9.90 17.71
CA TYR A 425 -12.55 10.62 16.48
C TYR A 425 -12.33 9.67 15.29
N LEU A 426 -11.74 8.49 15.49
CA LEU A 426 -11.64 7.47 14.45
C LEU A 426 -13.03 6.97 14.00
N LEU A 427 -13.98 6.85 14.92
CA LEU A 427 -15.37 6.50 14.63
C LEU A 427 -16.05 7.57 13.77
N PHE A 428 -15.83 8.85 14.09
CA PHE A 428 -16.25 9.96 13.23
C PHE A 428 -15.67 9.83 11.82
N LEU A 429 -14.34 9.66 11.70
CA LEU A 429 -13.69 9.55 10.38
C LEU A 429 -14.20 8.36 9.57
N GLY A 430 -14.41 7.20 10.20
CA GLY A 430 -14.99 6.03 9.55
C GLY A 430 -16.41 6.28 9.06
N GLY A 431 -17.28 6.85 9.90
CA GLY A 431 -18.64 7.21 9.51
C GLY A 431 -18.69 8.24 8.38
N PHE A 432 -17.86 9.27 8.47
CA PHE A 432 -17.76 10.34 7.47
C PHE A 432 -17.19 9.82 6.14
N ALA A 433 -16.15 8.98 6.18
CA ALA A 433 -15.57 8.30 5.03
C ALA A 433 -16.60 7.43 4.28
N ALA A 434 -17.48 6.73 5.00
CA ALA A 434 -18.56 5.94 4.40
C ALA A 434 -19.62 6.85 3.77
N TRP A 435 -20.01 7.89 4.49
CA TRP A 435 -21.07 8.80 4.07
C TRP A 435 -20.70 9.59 2.82
N ILE A 436 -19.52 10.22 2.76
CA ILE A 436 -19.07 10.95 1.57
C ILE A 436 -19.09 10.08 0.34
N ARG A 437 -18.59 8.85 0.45
CA ARG A 437 -18.41 8.00 -0.72
C ARG A 437 -19.74 7.56 -1.36
N THR A 438 -20.83 7.54 -0.59
CA THR A 438 -22.20 7.34 -1.11
C THR A 438 -22.79 8.57 -1.79
N LYS A 439 -22.11 9.73 -1.71
CA LYS A 439 -22.50 10.99 -2.35
C LYS A 439 -21.55 11.42 -3.47
N ALA A 440 -20.26 11.12 -3.34
CA ALA A 440 -19.23 11.51 -4.28
C ALA A 440 -19.34 10.72 -5.60
N SER A 441 -19.16 11.41 -6.72
CA SER A 441 -19.15 10.81 -8.06
C SER A 441 -17.92 9.94 -8.30
N THR A 442 -16.77 10.29 -7.71
CA THR A 442 -15.51 9.56 -7.86
C THR A 442 -14.83 9.33 -6.52
N SER A 443 -13.98 8.30 -6.46
CA SER A 443 -13.14 8.04 -5.28
C SER A 443 -12.12 9.16 -5.01
N GLY A 444 -11.71 9.90 -6.06
CA GLY A 444 -10.82 11.06 -5.92
C GLY A 444 -11.48 12.19 -5.15
N VAL A 445 -12.69 12.58 -5.54
CA VAL A 445 -13.49 13.60 -4.82
C VAL A 445 -13.72 13.19 -3.37
N ALA A 446 -14.02 11.90 -3.13
CA ALA A 446 -14.22 11.40 -1.77
C ALA A 446 -12.97 11.55 -0.89
N ARG A 447 -11.78 11.28 -1.43
CA ARG A 447 -10.49 11.46 -0.73
C ARG A 447 -10.22 12.93 -0.41
N VAL A 448 -10.47 13.85 -1.36
CA VAL A 448 -10.28 15.29 -1.14
C VAL A 448 -11.21 15.79 -0.04
N LEU A 449 -12.49 15.42 -0.07
CA LEU A 449 -13.45 15.82 0.96
C LEU A 449 -13.09 15.23 2.34
N LEU A 450 -12.60 13.99 2.39
CA LEU A 450 -12.09 13.39 3.63
C LEU A 450 -10.88 14.17 4.18
N LEU A 451 -9.94 14.56 3.32
CA LEU A 451 -8.78 15.38 3.70
C LEU A 451 -9.21 16.75 4.22
N VAL A 452 -10.15 17.41 3.54
CA VAL A 452 -10.70 18.71 3.97
C VAL A 452 -11.36 18.60 5.34
N ALA A 453 -12.12 17.53 5.60
CA ALA A 453 -12.74 17.34 6.92
C ALA A 453 -11.72 17.07 8.02
N ILE A 454 -10.67 16.29 7.75
CA ILE A 454 -9.56 16.09 8.69
C ILE A 454 -8.90 17.44 8.99
N PHE A 455 -8.60 18.23 7.95
CA PHE A 455 -7.98 19.55 8.13
C PHE A 455 -8.87 20.50 8.94
N LEU A 456 -10.15 20.64 8.58
CA LEU A 456 -11.09 21.54 9.27
C LEU A 456 -11.34 21.12 10.71
N SER A 457 -11.52 19.83 10.99
CA SER A 457 -11.72 19.35 12.36
C SER A 457 -10.44 19.41 13.19
N ALA A 458 -9.27 19.17 12.59
CA ALA A 458 -7.99 19.20 13.28
C ALA A 458 -7.48 20.62 13.54
N ALA A 459 -7.47 21.49 12.52
CA ALA A 459 -6.91 22.83 12.60
C ALA A 459 -7.94 23.92 12.96
N GLY A 460 -9.22 23.74 12.58
CA GLY A 460 -10.26 24.75 12.76
C GLY A 460 -10.39 25.26 14.20
N PRO A 461 -10.55 24.39 15.21
CA PRO A 461 -10.66 24.82 16.61
C PRO A 461 -9.43 25.61 17.10
N TRP A 462 -8.23 25.25 16.64
CA TRP A 462 -6.99 25.96 16.97
C TRP A 462 -6.89 27.32 16.30
N ILE A 463 -7.35 27.45 15.05
CA ILE A 463 -7.41 28.73 14.34
C ILE A 463 -8.40 29.67 15.05
N VAL A 464 -9.57 29.15 15.46
CA VAL A 464 -10.55 29.95 16.21
C VAL A 464 -9.99 30.38 17.56
N ALA A 465 -9.33 29.48 18.30
CA ALA A 465 -8.67 29.82 19.55
C ALA A 465 -7.56 30.88 19.35
N ALA A 466 -6.78 30.79 18.27
CA ALA A 466 -5.76 31.79 17.95
C ALA A 466 -6.37 33.17 17.66
N ILE A 467 -7.44 33.23 16.86
CA ILE A 467 -8.13 34.48 16.52
C ILE A 467 -8.78 35.13 17.76
N ALA A 468 -9.30 34.32 18.67
CA ALA A 468 -9.93 34.80 19.90
C ALA A 468 -8.93 35.35 20.94
N GLY A 469 -7.61 35.36 20.67
CA GLY A 469 -6.59 35.83 21.62
C GLY A 469 -6.29 34.87 22.77
N VAL A 470 -7.00 33.74 22.79
CA VAL A 470 -7.00 32.72 23.85
C VAL A 470 -5.61 32.06 23.98
N ILE A 471 -4.87 31.89 22.88
CA ILE A 471 -3.50 31.33 22.91
C ILE A 471 -2.49 32.30 23.54
N SER A 472 -2.71 33.62 23.40
CA SER A 472 -1.79 34.65 23.91
C SER A 472 -2.00 34.99 25.38
N GLU A 473 -3.19 34.71 25.95
CA GLU A 473 -3.50 34.99 27.36
C GLU A 473 -2.77 34.06 28.34
N GLY A 474 -2.20 32.94 27.86
CA GLY A 474 -1.36 32.05 28.66
C GLY A 474 -2.09 31.27 29.77
N SER A 475 -3.42 31.39 29.88
CA SER A 475 -4.20 30.63 30.84
C SER A 475 -4.53 29.24 30.27
N ASP A 476 -4.29 28.21 31.08
CA ASP A 476 -4.58 26.83 30.69
C ASP A 476 -6.10 26.60 30.45
N GLU A 477 -6.99 27.38 31.07
CA GLU A 477 -8.44 27.38 30.81
C GLU A 477 -8.80 27.83 29.38
N ALA A 478 -8.01 28.73 28.81
CA ALA A 478 -8.21 29.22 27.46
C ALA A 478 -8.06 28.09 26.43
N LEU A 479 -7.10 27.18 26.62
CA LEU A 479 -6.82 26.09 25.69
C LEU A 479 -7.97 25.07 25.56
N ILE A 480 -8.94 25.09 26.48
CA ILE A 480 -10.13 24.23 26.47
C ILE A 480 -11.08 24.58 25.30
N VAL A 481 -11.00 25.80 24.76
CA VAL A 481 -11.75 26.22 23.55
C VAL A 481 -11.38 25.35 22.34
N ALA A 482 -10.15 24.83 22.28
CA ALA A 482 -9.69 23.97 21.20
C ALA A 482 -10.17 22.50 21.33
N ALA A 483 -10.98 22.19 22.35
CA ALA A 483 -11.45 20.83 22.64
C ALA A 483 -12.00 20.07 21.43
N PRO A 484 -12.80 20.64 20.52
CA PRO A 484 -13.32 19.89 19.38
C PRO A 484 -12.25 19.28 18.45
N SER A 485 -10.98 19.73 18.53
CA SER A 485 -9.88 19.17 17.74
C SER A 485 -9.40 17.82 18.29
N PRO A 486 -9.09 16.82 17.44
CA PRO A 486 -8.40 15.60 17.86
C PRO A 486 -7.05 15.86 18.56
N PHE A 487 -6.39 16.98 18.28
CA PHE A 487 -5.13 17.35 18.94
C PHE A 487 -5.32 17.78 20.39
N PHE A 488 -6.56 18.09 20.81
CA PHE A 488 -6.86 18.35 22.21
C PHE A 488 -6.51 17.17 23.11
N ALA A 489 -6.46 15.94 22.59
CA ALA A 489 -6.02 14.77 23.35
C ALA A 489 -4.62 14.96 23.98
N PHE A 490 -3.69 15.63 23.28
CA PHE A 490 -2.36 15.93 23.82
C PHE A 490 -2.40 16.99 24.92
N VAL A 491 -3.27 17.99 24.75
CA VAL A 491 -3.48 19.06 25.74
C VAL A 491 -4.13 18.50 27.00
N LEU A 492 -5.18 17.69 26.84
CA LEU A 492 -5.91 17.05 27.93
C LEU A 492 -4.96 16.24 28.82
N VAL A 493 -4.08 15.41 28.23
CA VAL A 493 -3.06 14.64 28.97
C VAL A 493 -2.16 15.54 29.82
N GLY A 494 -1.78 16.71 29.31
CA GLY A 494 -0.96 17.70 30.02
C GLY A 494 -1.72 18.58 31.02
N MET A 495 -3.05 18.48 31.08
CA MET A 495 -3.90 19.18 32.06
C MET A 495 -4.33 18.30 33.23
N LEU A 496 -4.13 16.97 33.13
CA LEU A 496 -4.57 16.02 34.16
C LEU A 496 -3.80 16.15 35.49
N ASP A 497 -2.63 16.76 35.51
CA ASP A 497 -1.85 17.07 36.71
C ASP A 497 -2.06 18.50 37.23
N LYS A 498 -2.92 19.30 36.56
CA LYS A 498 -3.18 20.71 36.89
C LYS A 498 -4.51 20.88 37.63
N ALA A 499 -4.67 22.02 38.31
CA ALA A 499 -5.89 22.36 39.06
C ALA A 499 -7.19 22.32 38.23
N GLN A 500 -7.07 22.50 36.91
CA GLN A 500 -8.20 22.56 35.97
C GLN A 500 -8.61 21.19 35.42
N ARG A 501 -8.04 20.08 35.94
CA ARG A 501 -8.34 18.69 35.54
C ARG A 501 -9.83 18.42 35.38
N GLY A 502 -10.66 18.87 36.32
CA GLY A 502 -12.11 18.59 36.33
C GLY A 502 -12.82 19.15 35.10
N LEU A 503 -12.59 20.43 34.79
CA LEU A 503 -13.22 21.10 33.65
C LEU A 503 -12.72 20.51 32.32
N ALA A 504 -11.40 20.32 32.18
CA ALA A 504 -10.80 19.75 30.98
C ALA A 504 -11.31 18.33 30.67
N THR A 505 -11.48 17.49 31.72
CA THR A 505 -12.01 16.12 31.56
C THR A 505 -13.47 16.14 31.12
N ILE A 506 -14.31 16.98 31.74
CA ILE A 506 -15.74 17.09 31.39
C ILE A 506 -15.89 17.53 29.93
N VAL A 507 -15.19 18.59 29.52
CA VAL A 507 -15.25 19.08 28.14
C VAL A 507 -14.71 18.04 27.16
N GLY A 508 -13.62 17.36 27.50
CA GLY A 508 -13.07 16.26 26.70
C GLY A 508 -14.09 15.12 26.48
N VAL A 509 -14.79 14.69 27.53
CA VAL A 509 -15.83 13.64 27.44
C VAL A 509 -17.02 14.10 26.59
N ILE A 510 -17.45 15.36 26.73
CA ILE A 510 -18.54 15.91 25.91
C ILE A 510 -18.15 15.92 24.42
N CYS A 511 -16.97 16.42 24.08
CA CYS A 511 -16.52 16.52 22.69
C CYS A 511 -16.26 15.14 22.06
N SER A 512 -15.63 14.20 22.78
CA SER A 512 -15.43 12.83 22.30
C SER A 512 -16.76 12.08 22.11
N SER A 513 -17.70 12.25 23.04
CA SER A 513 -19.06 11.70 22.90
C SER A 513 -19.79 12.29 21.69
N ALA A 514 -19.64 13.59 21.44
CA ALA A 514 -20.22 14.23 20.25
C ALA A 514 -19.64 13.65 18.95
N TRP A 515 -18.32 13.46 18.87
CA TRP A 515 -17.69 12.80 17.71
C TRP A 515 -18.20 11.38 17.50
N ALA A 516 -18.35 10.62 18.58
CA ALA A 516 -18.89 9.26 18.51
C ALA A 516 -20.33 9.23 17.98
N LEU A 517 -21.21 10.09 18.50
CA LEU A 517 -22.61 10.19 18.07
C LEU A 517 -22.73 10.59 16.59
N ILE A 518 -21.97 11.61 16.16
CA ILE A 518 -21.92 12.05 14.76
C ILE A 518 -21.41 10.92 13.86
N GLY A 519 -20.33 10.24 14.26
CA GLY A 519 -19.75 9.12 13.52
C GLY A 519 -20.73 7.97 13.30
N LEU A 520 -21.43 7.55 14.37
CA LEU A 520 -22.45 6.50 14.29
C LEU A 520 -23.62 6.91 13.39
N GLY A 521 -24.11 8.15 13.53
CA GLY A 521 -25.19 8.68 12.70
C GLY A 521 -24.82 8.69 11.21
N LEU A 522 -23.61 9.16 10.88
CA LEU A 522 -23.09 9.19 9.51
C LEU A 522 -22.91 7.78 8.94
N PHE A 523 -22.39 6.84 9.74
CA PHE A 523 -22.23 5.46 9.32
C PHE A 523 -23.57 4.76 9.07
N ALA A 524 -24.56 4.99 9.93
CA ALA A 524 -25.92 4.47 9.76
C ALA A 524 -26.57 5.05 8.49
N ALA A 525 -26.47 6.36 8.27
CA ALA A 525 -26.98 7.03 7.07
C ALA A 525 -26.30 6.50 5.80
N ALA A 526 -24.98 6.29 5.83
CA ALA A 526 -24.23 5.68 4.72
C ALA A 526 -24.70 4.26 4.43
N SER A 527 -24.95 3.47 5.47
CA SER A 527 -25.41 2.08 5.35
C SER A 527 -26.79 1.99 4.69
N VAL A 528 -27.73 2.83 5.12
CA VAL A 528 -29.08 2.91 4.52
C VAL A 528 -29.00 3.35 3.06
N ARG A 529 -28.24 4.41 2.78
CA ARG A 529 -28.10 4.95 1.42
C ARG A 529 -27.40 3.95 0.48
N ALA A 530 -26.35 3.27 0.94
CA ALA A 530 -25.67 2.25 0.13
C ALA A 530 -26.60 1.09 -0.24
N LYS A 531 -27.41 0.59 0.71
CA LYS A 531 -28.41 -0.44 0.43
C LYS A 531 -29.42 0.02 -0.62
N ARG A 532 -29.89 1.26 -0.52
CA ARG A 532 -30.81 1.87 -1.49
C ARG A 532 -30.20 1.94 -2.89
N ILE A 533 -28.98 2.48 -3.02
CA ILE A 533 -28.26 2.58 -4.31
C ILE A 533 -28.08 1.20 -4.94
N ILE A 534 -27.69 0.20 -4.15
CA ILE A 534 -27.52 -1.17 -4.63
C ILE A 534 -28.84 -1.74 -5.14
N HIS A 535 -29.93 -1.55 -4.39
CA HIS A 535 -31.25 -2.05 -4.77
C HIS A 535 -31.77 -1.37 -6.05
N GLU A 536 -31.67 -0.04 -6.15
CA GLU A 536 -32.05 0.73 -7.35
C GLU A 536 -31.22 0.29 -8.57
N HIS A 537 -29.91 0.06 -8.40
CA HIS A 537 -29.06 -0.42 -9.48
C HIS A 537 -29.46 -1.83 -9.98
N PHE A 538 -29.77 -2.75 -9.07
CA PHE A 538 -30.24 -4.08 -9.46
C PHE A 538 -31.64 -4.06 -10.08
N ALA A 539 -32.54 -3.19 -9.60
CA ALA A 539 -33.86 -3.00 -10.19
C ALA A 539 -33.76 -2.54 -11.65
N MET A 540 -32.95 -1.51 -11.92
CA MET A 540 -32.70 -1.02 -13.28
C MET A 540 -32.12 -2.13 -14.18
N LEU A 541 -31.14 -2.89 -13.70
CA LEU A 541 -30.58 -4.00 -14.48
C LEU A 541 -31.63 -5.08 -14.80
N SER A 542 -32.47 -5.42 -13.82
CA SER A 542 -33.54 -6.41 -14.03
C SER A 542 -34.62 -5.93 -15.01
N GLU A 543 -34.85 -4.62 -15.07
CA GLU A 543 -35.79 -4.01 -16.01
C GLU A 543 -35.21 -4.03 -17.43
N SER A 544 -33.93 -3.65 -17.60
CA SER A 544 -33.23 -3.75 -18.88
C SER A 544 -33.16 -5.20 -19.39
N GLU A 545 -32.97 -6.19 -18.51
CA GLU A 545 -32.99 -7.61 -18.89
C GLU A 545 -34.36 -8.06 -19.39
N LYS A 546 -35.46 -7.55 -18.80
CA LYS A 546 -36.82 -7.86 -19.28
C LYS A 546 -37.08 -7.23 -20.64
N MET A 547 -36.64 -5.99 -20.86
CA MET A 547 -36.76 -5.32 -22.16
C MET A 547 -35.99 -6.08 -23.25
N LEU A 548 -34.74 -6.46 -22.97
CA LEU A 548 -33.94 -7.26 -23.92
C LEU A 548 -34.58 -8.62 -24.23
N ALA A 549 -35.14 -9.30 -23.22
CA ALA A 549 -35.84 -10.56 -23.44
C ALA A 549 -37.11 -10.39 -24.30
N GLN A 550 -37.84 -9.27 -24.15
CA GLN A 550 -38.99 -8.96 -24.98
C GLN A 550 -38.58 -8.68 -26.44
N GLU A 551 -37.51 -7.91 -26.65
CA GLU A 551 -36.95 -7.67 -27.99
C GLU A 551 -36.50 -8.98 -28.67
N ASP A 552 -35.83 -9.87 -27.93
CA ASP A 552 -35.42 -11.19 -28.44
C ASP A 552 -36.64 -12.07 -28.81
N GLU A 553 -37.71 -12.03 -28.01
CA GLU A 553 -38.97 -12.72 -28.32
C GLU A 553 -39.68 -12.14 -29.56
N GLU A 554 -39.69 -10.81 -29.72
CA GLU A 554 -40.25 -10.15 -30.89
C GLU A 554 -39.48 -10.48 -32.16
N LEU A 555 -38.14 -10.45 -32.11
CA LEU A 555 -37.27 -10.86 -33.22
C LEU A 555 -37.53 -12.32 -33.62
N GLN A 556 -37.63 -13.23 -32.64
CA GLN A 556 -37.97 -14.62 -32.93
C GLN A 556 -39.35 -14.77 -33.57
N ARG A 557 -40.35 -13.98 -33.15
CA ARG A 557 -41.68 -13.97 -33.78
C ARG A 557 -41.63 -13.44 -35.21
N MET A 558 -40.84 -12.39 -35.46
CA MET A 558 -40.64 -11.85 -36.80
C MET A 558 -39.94 -12.87 -37.71
N ASP A 559 -38.89 -13.54 -37.24
CA ASP A 559 -38.19 -14.60 -37.99
C ASP A 559 -39.14 -15.77 -38.31
N LEU A 560 -39.99 -16.17 -37.36
CA LEU A 560 -41.01 -17.20 -37.58
C LEU A 560 -42.08 -16.74 -38.59
N GLN A 561 -42.52 -15.49 -38.54
CA GLN A 561 -43.44 -14.92 -39.53
C GLN A 561 -42.82 -14.85 -40.92
N GLN A 562 -41.55 -14.46 -41.02
CA GLN A 562 -40.81 -14.41 -42.27
C GLN A 562 -40.63 -15.81 -42.87
N GLN A 563 -40.24 -16.80 -42.05
CA GLN A 563 -40.17 -18.20 -42.50
C GLN A 563 -41.53 -18.72 -42.99
N ASN A 564 -42.62 -18.38 -42.29
CA ASN A 564 -43.97 -18.76 -42.72
C ASN A 564 -44.34 -18.10 -44.06
N LEU A 565 -43.99 -16.83 -44.29
CA LEU A 565 -44.20 -16.13 -45.55
C LEU A 565 -43.37 -16.73 -46.69
N ASP A 566 -42.10 -17.06 -46.46
CA ASP A 566 -41.22 -17.67 -47.46
C ASP A 566 -41.62 -19.14 -47.78
N SER A 567 -42.30 -19.81 -46.85
CA SER A 567 -42.82 -21.17 -47.04
C SER A 567 -44.22 -21.24 -47.65
N ALA A 568 -44.88 -20.09 -47.86
CA ALA A 568 -46.20 -20.04 -48.46
C ALA A 568 -46.11 -20.43 -49.95
N PRO A 569 -46.88 -21.43 -50.42
CA PRO A 569 -46.77 -21.91 -51.80
C PRO A 569 -47.19 -20.85 -52.81
N GLU A 570 -46.40 -20.71 -53.88
CA GLU A 570 -46.55 -19.82 -55.04
C GLU A 570 -47.79 -20.14 -55.92
N ASN A 571 -48.94 -20.47 -55.31
CA ASN A 571 -50.15 -20.98 -55.97
C ASN A 571 -51.39 -20.09 -55.78
N ALA A 572 -51.23 -18.77 -55.86
CA ALA A 572 -52.39 -17.86 -55.79
C ALA A 572 -52.47 -16.81 -56.93
N LEU A 573 -51.60 -16.86 -57.95
CA LEU A 573 -51.61 -15.89 -59.06
C LEU A 573 -51.61 -16.50 -60.47
N VAL A 574 -51.99 -17.77 -60.64
CA VAL A 574 -52.21 -18.34 -61.98
C VAL A 574 -53.64 -18.89 -62.09
N GLY A 575 -54.47 -18.17 -62.86
CA GLY A 575 -55.54 -18.80 -63.64
C GLY A 575 -56.97 -18.76 -63.10
N GLN A 576 -57.51 -17.57 -62.81
CA GLN A 576 -58.90 -17.32 -63.22
C GLN A 576 -58.88 -17.06 -64.73
N GLY A 577 -59.20 -18.07 -65.53
CA GLY A 577 -59.28 -17.95 -66.98
C GLY A 577 -59.60 -19.28 -67.64
N GLU A 578 -60.83 -19.38 -68.13
CA GLU A 578 -61.29 -20.29 -69.18
C GLU A 578 -61.69 -21.73 -68.77
N SER A 579 -63.00 -21.90 -68.53
CA SER A 579 -63.73 -23.11 -68.95
C SER A 579 -64.87 -22.68 -69.88
N GLY A 580 -64.64 -22.77 -71.19
CA GLY A 580 -65.63 -22.61 -72.25
C GLY A 580 -65.30 -23.56 -73.40
N ALA A 581 -66.31 -24.37 -73.77
CA ALA A 581 -66.37 -25.41 -74.80
C ALA A 581 -65.77 -26.79 -74.43
#